data_AF-A0A7C4ETZ0-F1
#
_entry.id   AF-A0A7C4ETZ0-F1
#
_cell.length_a   1.000
_cell.length_b   1.000
_cell.length_c   1.000
_cell.angle_alpha   90.00
_cell.angle_beta   90.00
_cell.angle_gamma   90.00
#
_symmetry.space_group_name_H-M   'P 1'
#
loop_
_entity.id
_entity.type
_entity.pdbx_description
1 polymer ?
#
loop_
_entity_poly.entity_id
_entity_poly.type
_entity_poly.pdbx_seq_one_letter_code
_entity_poly.pdbx_strand_id
1 'polypeptide(L)'
;LFANGRDLLAARPADMLASAPENTEPAIPLINGREESVSREAIWSCTTCGACMQKCPVFIEHVPKIIQMRQHLVMEKADFPQELIAFFENSEQRSNPWGIAPTDRFKWATDLNVPVLADGVKAEYLFYVGCAGAFDSRARQVTTSLVKILNAAGVSWAVLGNEEKCCGDSLRRLGNEYVFEKMAQENIALLNKYSVKKIITYCPHCYTTLKNDYRQFGAEFDVIHHSTFINSLIKKGSIKVSASLSGTTVFHDSCYLGRYNNIYTDPREIVRACAGGVQPTEMERHGAESFCCGAGGGRMWMEELVGKRIYLERTKEALRAHPSTIAVACPYCMTMFEDGVKDEKASASVKVKDIAEIVAESLK
;
A
#
# COMPACT_ATOMS: atom_id res chain seq x y z
N LEU A 1 10.71 17.66 19.88
CA LEU A 1 9.86 16.84 20.76
C LEU A 1 8.93 16.03 19.83
N PHE A 2 9.27 14.85 19.31
CA PHE A 2 10.22 13.84 19.72
C PHE A 2 10.74 13.11 18.47
N ALA A 3 12.04 12.80 18.46
CA ALA A 3 12.55 11.68 17.69
C ALA A 3 11.79 10.42 18.15
N ASN A 4 11.30 9.65 17.17
CA ASN A 4 10.85 8.26 17.28
C ASN A 4 10.33 7.81 18.64
N GLY A 5 9.00 7.68 18.78
CA GLY A 5 8.40 6.81 19.79
C GLY A 5 8.98 5.38 19.76
N ARG A 6 9.51 4.96 18.61
CA ARG A 6 10.31 3.73 18.45
C ARG A 6 11.57 3.68 19.32
N ASP A 7 12.31 4.78 19.43
CA ASP A 7 13.56 4.83 20.20
C ASP A 7 13.24 4.90 21.70
N LEU A 8 12.13 5.55 22.09
CA LEU A 8 11.61 5.54 23.45
C LEU A 8 11.06 4.16 23.88
N LEU A 9 10.43 3.42 22.98
CA LEU A 9 9.98 2.05 23.23
C LEU A 9 11.15 1.05 23.26
N ALA A 10 12.17 1.24 22.42
CA ALA A 10 13.40 0.45 22.46
C ALA A 10 14.25 0.72 23.71
N ALA A 11 14.16 1.93 24.27
CA ALA A 11 14.83 2.31 25.53
C ALA A 11 14.05 1.93 26.79
N ARG A 12 12.85 1.35 26.66
CA ARG A 12 12.04 0.93 27.81
C ARG A 12 12.65 -0.35 28.40
N PRO A 13 12.98 -0.40 29.71
CA PRO A 13 13.39 -1.65 30.35
C PRO A 13 12.29 -2.69 30.13
N ALA A 14 12.67 -3.91 29.75
CA ALA A 14 11.73 -5.01 29.48
C ALA A 14 10.81 -5.33 30.68
N ASP A 15 11.19 -4.92 31.89
CA ASP A 15 10.72 -5.49 33.15
C ASP A 15 9.93 -4.51 34.06
N MET A 16 9.13 -3.60 33.52
CA MET A 16 8.32 -2.69 34.37
C MET A 16 6.98 -3.30 34.82
N LEU A 17 6.60 -4.47 34.30
CA LEU A 17 5.44 -5.23 34.77
C LEU A 17 5.88 -6.70 34.86
N ALA A 18 5.81 -7.30 36.05
CA ALA A 18 5.97 -8.73 36.19
C ALA A 18 4.96 -9.42 35.26
N SER A 19 5.44 -10.26 34.35
CA SER A 19 4.57 -11.13 33.56
C SER A 19 3.71 -11.95 34.52
N ALA A 20 2.41 -11.99 34.28
CA ALA A 20 1.52 -12.86 35.04
C ALA A 20 2.04 -14.31 34.94
N PRO A 21 1.93 -15.13 36.00
CA PRO A 21 2.25 -16.56 35.93
C PRO A 21 1.60 -17.20 34.69
N GLU A 22 2.28 -18.15 34.03
CA GLU A 22 1.80 -18.79 32.79
C GLU A 22 0.37 -19.38 32.91
N ASN A 23 -0.04 -19.74 34.13
CA ASN A 23 -1.36 -20.31 34.43
C ASN A 23 -2.39 -19.26 34.91
N THR A 24 -2.13 -17.97 34.72
CA THR A 24 -3.11 -16.94 35.06
C THR A 24 -4.18 -16.93 33.99
N GLU A 25 -5.34 -17.52 34.27
CA GLU A 25 -6.49 -17.34 33.40
C GLU A 25 -6.85 -15.84 33.36
N PRO A 26 -6.90 -15.21 32.18
CA PRO A 26 -7.37 -13.85 32.08
C PRO A 26 -8.81 -13.82 32.57
N ALA A 27 -9.08 -13.01 33.60
CA ALA A 27 -10.41 -12.90 34.19
C ALA A 27 -11.51 -12.53 33.17
N ILE A 28 -11.10 -12.01 32.00
CA ILE A 28 -11.95 -11.52 30.93
C ILE A 28 -11.33 -11.92 29.58
N PRO A 29 -12.07 -12.61 28.70
CA PRO A 29 -11.63 -12.82 27.32
C PRO A 29 -11.39 -11.50 26.60
N LEU A 30 -10.25 -11.38 25.92
CA LEU A 30 -9.88 -10.15 25.20
C LEU A 30 -10.87 -9.82 24.06
N ILE A 31 -11.46 -10.84 23.44
CA ILE A 31 -12.39 -10.74 22.32
C ILE A 31 -13.77 -11.22 22.78
N ASN A 32 -14.82 -10.40 22.58
CA ASN A 32 -16.22 -10.75 22.85
C ASN A 32 -16.50 -11.37 24.25
N GLY A 33 -15.80 -10.97 25.30
CA GLY A 33 -16.01 -11.46 26.68
C GLY A 33 -17.07 -10.68 27.46
N ARG A 34 -17.04 -9.34 27.37
CA ARG A 34 -17.96 -8.37 28.00
C ARG A 34 -17.79 -6.98 27.37
N GLU A 35 -18.42 -5.95 27.91
CA GLU A 35 -18.39 -4.57 27.38
C GLU A 35 -16.96 -4.02 27.20
N GLU A 36 -16.03 -4.37 28.09
CA GLU A 36 -14.63 -3.92 28.04
C GLU A 36 -13.74 -4.76 27.11
N SER A 37 -14.28 -5.84 26.53
CA SER A 37 -13.59 -6.64 25.51
C SER A 37 -13.64 -5.95 24.15
N VAL A 38 -12.69 -6.29 23.27
CA VAL A 38 -12.74 -5.81 21.89
C VAL A 38 -13.78 -6.61 21.12
N SER A 39 -14.75 -5.93 20.51
CA SER A 39 -15.76 -6.59 19.70
C SER A 39 -15.17 -7.08 18.37
N ARG A 40 -15.72 -8.18 17.83
CA ARG A 40 -15.36 -8.65 16.47
C ARG A 40 -15.57 -7.57 15.42
N GLU A 41 -16.66 -6.81 15.54
CA GLU A 41 -16.93 -5.68 14.65
C GLU A 41 -15.78 -4.66 14.66
N ALA A 42 -15.31 -4.25 15.84
CA ALA A 42 -14.18 -3.33 15.96
C ALA A 42 -12.88 -3.91 15.35
N ILE A 43 -12.64 -5.20 15.54
CA ILE A 43 -11.48 -5.91 14.95
C ILE A 43 -11.54 -5.84 13.42
N TRP A 44 -12.67 -6.14 12.80
CA TRP A 44 -12.83 -6.20 11.34
C TRP A 44 -13.09 -4.84 10.67
N SER A 45 -13.46 -3.81 11.43
CA SER A 45 -13.57 -2.42 10.95
C SER A 45 -12.23 -1.69 10.88
N CYS A 46 -11.18 -2.21 11.53
CA CYS A 46 -9.85 -1.60 11.48
C CYS A 46 -9.26 -1.61 10.05
N THR A 47 -9.04 -0.44 9.47
CA THR A 47 -8.38 -0.28 8.16
C THR A 47 -6.86 -0.38 8.24
N THR A 48 -6.30 -0.59 9.44
CA THR A 48 -4.86 -0.54 9.71
C THR A 48 -4.20 0.76 9.22
N CYS A 49 -4.94 1.87 9.18
CA CYS A 49 -4.39 3.12 8.64
C CYS A 49 -3.40 3.81 9.59
N GLY A 50 -3.34 3.42 10.86
CA GLY A 50 -2.44 3.98 11.87
C GLY A 50 -2.83 5.36 12.41
N ALA A 51 -3.97 5.94 12.01
CA ALA A 51 -4.37 7.27 12.47
C ALA A 51 -4.58 7.33 14.00
N CYS A 52 -5.17 6.29 14.60
CA CYS A 52 -5.34 6.22 16.06
C CYS A 52 -4.00 6.16 16.80
N MET A 53 -3.02 5.43 16.27
CA MET A 53 -1.67 5.37 16.84
C MET A 53 -0.94 6.71 16.71
N GLN A 54 -1.09 7.38 15.56
CA GLN A 54 -0.49 8.70 15.34
C GLN A 54 -1.02 9.75 16.32
N LYS A 55 -2.28 9.65 16.72
CA LYS A 55 -2.94 10.57 17.66
C LYS A 55 -2.74 10.21 19.13
N CYS A 56 -2.26 9.02 19.45
CA CYS A 56 -2.19 8.54 20.82
C CYS A 56 -1.11 9.32 21.62
N PRO A 57 -1.49 10.09 22.66
CA PRO A 57 -0.52 10.90 23.42
C PRO A 57 0.45 10.04 24.25
N VAL A 58 0.12 8.77 24.46
CA VAL A 58 0.89 7.81 25.27
C VAL A 58 1.40 6.62 24.44
N PHE A 59 1.41 6.75 23.10
CA PHE A 59 2.02 5.80 22.17
C PHE A 59 1.54 4.34 22.29
N ILE A 60 0.24 4.13 22.52
CA ILE A 60 -0.31 2.77 22.56
C ILE A 60 -0.39 2.19 21.14
N GLU A 61 0.19 1.01 20.98
CA GLU A 61 0.25 0.29 19.70
C GLU A 61 -0.99 -0.59 19.49
N HIS A 62 -2.14 0.05 19.25
CA HIS A 62 -3.42 -0.67 19.08
C HIS A 62 -3.46 -1.52 17.79
N VAL A 63 -2.87 -1.05 16.67
CA VAL A 63 -2.99 -1.74 15.37
C VAL A 63 -2.30 -3.10 15.36
N PRO A 64 -1.05 -3.27 15.85
CA PRO A 64 -0.44 -4.59 15.98
C PRO A 64 -1.28 -5.57 16.82
N LYS A 65 -1.87 -5.10 17.93
CA LYS A 65 -2.74 -5.93 18.78
C LYS A 65 -4.01 -6.36 18.05
N ILE A 66 -4.62 -5.47 17.25
CA ILE A 66 -5.76 -5.83 16.39
C ILE A 66 -5.38 -6.88 15.36
N ILE A 67 -4.20 -6.78 14.73
CA ILE A 67 -3.72 -7.79 13.78
C ILE A 67 -3.49 -9.13 14.48
N GLN A 68 -2.92 -9.16 15.69
CA GLN A 68 -2.77 -10.39 16.48
C GLN A 68 -4.11 -11.01 16.87
N MET A 69 -5.12 -10.19 17.22
CA MET A 69 -6.47 -10.68 17.46
C MET A 69 -7.09 -11.27 16.19
N ARG A 70 -6.90 -10.66 15.01
CA ARG A 70 -7.29 -11.25 13.73
C ARG A 70 -6.58 -12.56 13.47
N GLN A 71 -5.28 -12.63 13.77
CA GLN A 71 -4.48 -13.84 13.61
C GLN A 71 -5.02 -14.97 14.47
N HIS A 72 -5.32 -14.72 15.75
CA HIS A 72 -5.95 -15.71 16.62
C HIS A 72 -7.29 -16.19 16.06
N LEU A 73 -8.15 -15.26 15.65
CA LEU A 73 -9.46 -15.59 15.08
C LEU A 73 -9.35 -16.42 13.79
N VAL A 74 -8.46 -16.06 12.88
CA VAL A 74 -8.27 -16.77 11.61
C VAL A 74 -7.60 -18.12 11.80
N MET A 75 -6.48 -18.17 12.52
CA MET A 75 -5.60 -19.33 12.59
C MET A 75 -6.08 -20.39 13.58
N GLU A 76 -6.66 -19.99 14.71
CA GLU A 76 -7.07 -20.93 15.76
C GLU A 76 -8.58 -21.18 15.79
N LYS A 77 -9.39 -20.15 15.48
CA LYS A 77 -10.85 -20.25 15.57
C LYS A 77 -11.53 -20.47 14.22
N ALA A 78 -10.80 -20.33 13.11
CA ALA A 78 -11.37 -20.30 11.75
C ALA A 78 -12.57 -19.35 11.65
N ASP A 79 -12.47 -18.19 12.32
CA ASP A 79 -13.56 -17.24 12.53
C ASP A 79 -13.23 -15.90 11.88
N PHE A 80 -13.79 -15.67 10.70
CA PHE A 80 -13.55 -14.47 9.89
C PHE A 80 -14.73 -14.20 8.95
N PRO A 81 -14.88 -12.96 8.44
CA PRO A 81 -15.93 -12.63 7.46
C PRO A 81 -15.91 -13.56 6.25
N GLN A 82 -17.08 -14.05 5.83
CA GLN A 82 -17.21 -15.05 4.77
C GLN A 82 -16.70 -14.54 3.41
N GLU A 83 -16.76 -13.22 3.19
CA GLU A 83 -16.23 -12.54 2.01
C GLU A 83 -14.72 -12.78 1.80
N LEU A 84 -13.99 -13.12 2.87
CA LEU A 84 -12.55 -13.38 2.81
C LEU A 84 -12.19 -14.79 2.32
N ILE A 85 -13.14 -15.72 2.25
CA ILE A 85 -12.88 -17.11 1.85
C ILE A 85 -12.23 -17.15 0.46
N ALA A 86 -12.85 -16.51 -0.53
CA ALA A 86 -12.33 -16.46 -1.89
C ALA A 86 -10.97 -15.75 -1.95
N PHE A 87 -10.78 -14.68 -1.16
CA PHE A 87 -9.48 -13.99 -1.08
C PHE A 87 -8.37 -14.92 -0.56
N PHE A 88 -8.63 -15.66 0.52
CA PHE A 88 -7.65 -16.59 1.10
C PHE A 88 -7.33 -17.74 0.16
N GLU A 89 -8.33 -18.40 -0.41
CA GLU A 89 -8.15 -19.50 -1.36
C GLU A 89 -7.36 -19.06 -2.60
N ASN A 90 -7.74 -17.92 -3.19
CA ASN A 90 -7.05 -17.38 -4.36
C ASN A 90 -5.60 -16.99 -4.06
N SER A 91 -5.36 -16.36 -2.90
CA SER A 91 -4.03 -15.96 -2.49
C SER A 91 -3.12 -17.16 -2.26
N GLU A 92 -3.62 -18.23 -1.64
CA GLU A 92 -2.86 -19.45 -1.41
C GLU A 92 -2.62 -20.24 -2.71
N GLN A 93 -3.66 -20.48 -3.51
CA GLN A 93 -3.58 -21.37 -4.67
C GLN A 93 -3.00 -20.70 -5.92
N ARG A 94 -3.21 -19.39 -6.08
CA ARG A 94 -2.87 -18.65 -7.31
C ARG A 94 -1.92 -17.49 -7.08
N SER A 95 -1.46 -17.28 -5.84
CA SER A 95 -0.55 -16.18 -5.49
C SER A 95 -1.05 -14.79 -5.92
N ASN A 96 -2.38 -14.61 -6.01
CA ASN A 96 -3.03 -13.33 -6.28
C ASN A 96 -4.47 -13.33 -5.75
N PRO A 97 -4.99 -12.16 -5.32
CA PRO A 97 -6.27 -12.11 -4.63
C PRO A 97 -7.50 -12.12 -5.57
N TRP A 98 -7.31 -11.89 -6.87
CA TRP A 98 -8.39 -11.90 -7.87
C TRP A 98 -8.72 -13.29 -8.43
N GLY A 99 -7.95 -14.31 -8.03
CA GLY A 99 -8.15 -15.66 -8.54
C GLY A 99 -7.82 -15.80 -10.03
N ILE A 100 -7.06 -14.88 -10.63
CA ILE A 100 -6.67 -14.97 -12.03
C ILE A 100 -5.56 -16.02 -12.19
N ALA A 101 -5.48 -16.68 -13.34
CA ALA A 101 -4.45 -17.69 -13.60
C ALA A 101 -3.04 -17.07 -13.46
N PRO A 102 -2.09 -17.72 -12.77
CA PRO A 102 -0.72 -17.20 -12.64
C PRO A 102 -0.02 -16.95 -13.99
N THR A 103 -0.35 -17.73 -15.01
CA THR A 103 0.16 -17.58 -16.39
C THR A 103 -0.26 -16.27 -17.06
N ASP A 104 -1.31 -15.64 -16.55
CA ASP A 104 -1.86 -14.39 -17.09
C ASP A 104 -1.18 -13.16 -16.48
N ARG A 105 -0.32 -13.34 -15.46
CA ARG A 105 0.31 -12.27 -14.72
C ARG A 105 1.11 -11.32 -15.59
N PHE A 106 1.80 -11.83 -16.62
CA PHE A 106 2.64 -11.01 -17.49
C PHE A 106 1.92 -10.48 -18.74
N LYS A 107 0.62 -10.75 -18.90
CA LYS A 107 -0.15 -10.31 -20.09
C LYS A 107 -0.21 -8.79 -20.26
N TRP A 108 -0.07 -8.02 -19.17
CA TRP A 108 -0.05 -6.55 -19.25
C TRP A 108 1.15 -6.00 -20.05
N ALA A 109 2.23 -6.78 -20.16
CA ALA A 109 3.48 -6.36 -20.82
C ALA A 109 3.49 -6.62 -22.33
N THR A 110 2.38 -7.14 -22.88
CA THR A 110 2.22 -7.36 -24.33
C THR A 110 2.54 -6.05 -25.07
N ASP A 111 3.43 -6.13 -26.06
CA ASP A 111 3.90 -5.01 -26.89
C ASP A 111 4.74 -3.91 -26.20
N LEU A 112 5.14 -4.08 -24.94
CA LEU A 112 5.89 -3.07 -24.18
C LEU A 112 7.41 -3.34 -24.09
N ASN A 113 7.92 -4.41 -24.72
CA ASN A 113 9.33 -4.83 -24.67
C ASN A 113 9.91 -4.80 -23.26
N VAL A 114 9.17 -5.35 -22.30
CA VAL A 114 9.53 -5.33 -20.88
C VAL A 114 10.65 -6.34 -20.59
N PRO A 115 11.81 -5.92 -20.07
CA PRO A 115 12.88 -6.83 -19.68
C PRO A 115 12.45 -7.72 -18.50
N VAL A 116 12.72 -9.02 -18.61
CA VAL A 116 12.40 -10.03 -17.59
C VAL A 116 13.70 -10.61 -17.04
N LEU A 117 13.80 -10.72 -15.72
CA LEU A 117 14.92 -11.41 -15.07
C LEU A 117 14.91 -12.89 -15.47
N ALA A 118 16.06 -13.34 -15.95
CA ALA A 118 16.34 -14.70 -16.36
C ALA A 118 17.86 -14.94 -16.25
N ASP A 119 18.30 -16.18 -16.40
CA ASP A 119 19.73 -16.51 -16.37
C ASP A 119 20.51 -15.68 -17.40
N GLY A 120 21.51 -14.93 -16.93
CA GLY A 120 22.32 -14.03 -17.76
C GLY A 120 21.76 -12.62 -17.95
N VAL A 121 20.50 -12.36 -17.60
CA VAL A 121 19.91 -11.02 -17.61
C VAL A 121 20.15 -10.33 -16.27
N LYS A 122 20.89 -9.21 -16.29
CA LYS A 122 21.15 -8.39 -15.11
C LYS A 122 20.42 -7.06 -15.24
N ALA A 123 19.80 -6.62 -14.15
CA ALA A 123 19.20 -5.30 -14.03
C ALA A 123 19.58 -4.67 -12.68
N GLU A 124 19.73 -3.35 -12.65
CA GLU A 124 20.01 -2.63 -11.40
C GLU A 124 18.79 -2.63 -10.48
N TYR A 125 17.60 -2.44 -11.06
CA TYR A 125 16.34 -2.38 -10.33
C TYR A 125 15.40 -3.52 -10.75
N LEU A 126 14.82 -4.21 -9.77
CA LEU A 126 13.59 -4.96 -10.00
C LEU A 126 12.40 -4.00 -9.91
N PHE A 127 11.58 -3.91 -10.96
CA PHE A 127 10.24 -3.34 -10.83
C PHE A 127 9.28 -4.44 -10.36
N TYR A 128 8.89 -4.38 -9.09
CA TYR A 128 7.90 -5.27 -8.49
C TYR A 128 6.49 -4.75 -8.78
N VAL A 129 5.81 -5.39 -9.72
CA VAL A 129 4.53 -4.95 -10.28
C VAL A 129 3.39 -5.15 -9.29
N GLY A 130 3.46 -6.25 -8.52
CA GLY A 130 2.44 -6.63 -7.56
C GLY A 130 1.17 -7.13 -8.23
N CYS A 131 0.13 -7.36 -7.43
CA CYS A 131 -1.11 -7.96 -7.96
C CYS A 131 -1.98 -6.95 -8.73
N ALA A 132 -2.17 -5.74 -8.19
CA ALA A 132 -3.00 -4.73 -8.85
C ALA A 132 -2.47 -4.43 -10.27
N GLY A 133 -1.16 -4.26 -10.42
CA GLY A 133 -0.57 -3.83 -11.70
C GLY A 133 -0.60 -4.92 -12.75
N ALA A 134 -0.57 -6.17 -12.31
CA ALA A 134 -0.69 -7.32 -13.19
C ALA A 134 -2.15 -7.61 -13.60
N PHE A 135 -3.11 -7.41 -12.70
CA PHE A 135 -4.46 -7.97 -12.83
C PHE A 135 -5.59 -6.95 -12.91
N ASP A 136 -5.48 -5.84 -12.19
CA ASP A 136 -6.49 -4.78 -12.21
C ASP A 136 -6.32 -3.87 -13.44
N SER A 137 -7.39 -3.69 -14.19
CA SER A 137 -7.37 -2.98 -15.48
C SER A 137 -6.96 -1.52 -15.33
N ARG A 138 -7.33 -0.88 -14.23
CA ARG A 138 -6.99 0.51 -13.95
C ARG A 138 -5.53 0.65 -13.52
N ALA A 139 -5.07 -0.18 -12.58
CA ALA A 139 -3.68 -0.19 -12.11
C ALA A 139 -2.67 -0.65 -13.18
N ARG A 140 -3.11 -1.41 -14.19
CA ARG A 140 -2.30 -1.65 -15.40
C ARG A 140 -1.89 -0.35 -16.09
N GLN A 141 -2.74 0.68 -16.13
CA GLN A 141 -2.38 1.97 -16.74
C GLN A 141 -1.26 2.68 -15.97
N VAL A 142 -1.25 2.56 -14.63
CA VAL A 142 -0.15 3.03 -13.79
C VAL A 142 1.13 2.25 -14.08
N THR A 143 1.02 0.93 -14.22
CA THR A 143 2.14 0.04 -14.56
C THR A 143 2.78 0.42 -15.89
N THR A 144 1.98 0.59 -16.95
CA THR A 144 2.48 0.98 -18.26
C THR A 144 3.04 2.41 -18.27
N SER A 145 2.47 3.32 -17.49
CA SER A 145 3.00 4.68 -17.31
C SER A 145 4.37 4.66 -16.63
N LEU A 146 4.56 3.84 -15.60
CA LEU A 146 5.86 3.68 -14.97
C LEU A 146 6.89 3.05 -15.92
N VAL A 147 6.51 2.06 -16.74
CA VAL A 147 7.39 1.52 -17.80
C VAL A 147 7.86 2.62 -18.76
N LYS A 148 6.97 3.49 -19.23
CA LYS A 148 7.34 4.64 -20.08
C LYS A 148 8.37 5.54 -19.40
N ILE A 149 8.18 5.84 -18.12
CA ILE A 149 9.10 6.68 -17.34
C ILE A 149 10.46 6.01 -17.17
N LEU A 150 10.50 4.73 -16.82
CA LEU A 150 11.74 3.98 -16.65
C LEU A 150 12.55 3.91 -17.96
N ASN A 151 11.87 3.69 -19.07
CA ASN A 151 12.48 3.67 -20.41
C ASN A 151 12.99 5.05 -20.82
N ALA A 152 12.19 6.10 -20.65
CA ALA A 152 12.60 7.46 -20.96
C ALA A 152 13.81 7.92 -20.12
N ALA A 153 13.91 7.42 -18.88
CA ALA A 153 15.02 7.70 -17.99
C ALA A 153 16.31 6.91 -18.30
N GLY A 154 16.26 5.92 -19.20
CA GLY A 154 17.40 5.04 -19.49
C GLY A 154 17.85 4.17 -18.31
N VAL A 155 16.93 3.85 -17.38
CA VAL A 155 17.24 3.06 -16.18
C VAL A 155 17.45 1.60 -16.56
N SER A 156 18.39 0.91 -15.91
CA SER A 156 18.51 -0.55 -16.01
C SER A 156 17.51 -1.22 -15.07
N TRP A 157 16.41 -1.73 -15.62
CA TRP A 157 15.35 -2.37 -14.85
C TRP A 157 14.90 -3.68 -15.48
N ALA A 158 14.25 -4.54 -14.70
CA ALA A 158 13.58 -5.75 -15.16
C ALA A 158 12.40 -6.10 -14.23
N VAL A 159 11.55 -7.02 -14.65
CA VAL A 159 10.48 -7.62 -13.82
C VAL A 159 10.72 -9.11 -13.63
N LEU A 160 9.96 -9.75 -12.73
CA LEU A 160 9.97 -11.21 -12.54
C LEU A 160 9.06 -11.97 -13.52
N GLY A 161 8.31 -11.26 -14.37
CA GLY A 161 7.41 -11.88 -15.34
C GLY A 161 6.31 -12.72 -14.66
N ASN A 162 6.11 -13.95 -15.14
CA ASN A 162 5.15 -14.89 -14.55
C ASN A 162 5.65 -15.54 -13.24
N GLU A 163 6.92 -15.39 -12.85
CA GLU A 163 7.41 -15.89 -11.56
C GLU A 163 7.03 -14.98 -10.38
N GLU A 164 6.65 -13.72 -10.63
CA GLU A 164 6.25 -12.82 -9.53
C GLU A 164 5.00 -13.33 -8.82
N LYS A 165 4.99 -13.23 -7.48
CA LYS A 165 3.82 -13.56 -6.64
C LYS A 165 3.29 -12.32 -5.96
N CYS A 166 2.16 -12.44 -5.26
CA CYS A 166 1.71 -11.39 -4.35
C CYS A 166 2.76 -11.12 -3.27
N CYS A 167 2.85 -9.88 -2.78
CA CYS A 167 3.69 -9.54 -1.63
C CYS A 167 3.14 -10.06 -0.29
N GLY A 168 1.85 -10.40 -0.23
CA GLY A 168 1.22 -10.95 0.97
C GLY A 168 0.67 -9.93 1.97
N ASP A 169 0.72 -8.61 1.71
CA ASP A 169 0.26 -7.59 2.68
C ASP A 169 -1.14 -7.90 3.25
N SER A 170 -2.14 -8.08 2.39
CA SER A 170 -3.52 -8.32 2.86
C SER A 170 -3.66 -9.60 3.68
N LEU A 171 -2.92 -10.68 3.36
CA LEU A 171 -2.93 -11.91 4.16
C LEU A 171 -2.47 -11.62 5.59
N ARG A 172 -1.34 -10.92 5.72
CA ARG A 172 -0.79 -10.52 7.02
C ARG A 172 -1.74 -9.62 7.80
N ARG A 173 -2.31 -8.59 7.16
CA ARG A 173 -3.23 -7.66 7.85
C ARG A 173 -4.56 -8.29 8.23
N LEU A 174 -4.97 -9.36 7.54
CA LEU A 174 -6.16 -10.14 7.85
C LEU A 174 -5.90 -11.25 8.87
N GLY A 175 -4.64 -11.50 9.25
CA GLY A 175 -4.28 -12.50 10.26
C GLY A 175 -4.03 -13.91 9.71
N ASN A 176 -4.02 -14.11 8.40
CA ASN A 176 -3.62 -15.39 7.80
C ASN A 176 -2.08 -15.47 7.72
N GLU A 177 -1.44 -15.58 8.88
CA GLU A 177 0.03 -15.52 9.00
C GLU A 177 0.72 -16.74 8.37
N TYR A 178 0.07 -17.91 8.37
CA TYR A 178 0.64 -19.12 7.76
C TYR A 178 0.84 -18.97 6.25
N VAL A 179 -0.20 -18.55 5.53
CA VAL A 179 -0.09 -18.34 4.08
C VAL A 179 0.83 -17.15 3.77
N PHE A 180 0.80 -16.10 4.61
CA PHE A 180 1.72 -14.98 4.48
C PHE A 180 3.19 -15.40 4.62
N GLU A 181 3.56 -16.15 5.67
CA GLU A 181 4.93 -16.61 5.91
C GLU A 181 5.45 -17.46 4.76
N LYS A 182 4.65 -18.44 4.32
CA LYS A 182 5.00 -19.28 3.16
C LYS A 182 5.26 -18.42 1.91
N MET A 183 4.36 -17.49 1.62
CA MET A 183 4.50 -16.59 0.48
C MET A 183 5.72 -15.67 0.59
N ALA A 184 6.00 -15.17 1.80
CA ALA A 184 7.16 -14.31 2.06
C ALA A 184 8.46 -15.08 1.83
N GLN A 185 8.60 -16.29 2.38
CA GLN A 185 9.78 -17.13 2.19
C GLN A 185 10.00 -17.51 0.73
N GLU A 186 8.95 -17.89 0.01
CA GLU A 186 9.02 -18.20 -1.43
C GLU A 186 9.46 -16.98 -2.25
N ASN A 187 8.92 -15.79 -1.95
CA ASN A 187 9.32 -14.55 -2.59
C ASN A 187 10.77 -14.19 -2.29
N ILE A 188 11.21 -14.32 -1.03
CA ILE A 188 12.59 -14.07 -0.61
C ILE A 188 13.55 -15.00 -1.36
N ALA A 189 13.23 -16.29 -1.45
CA ALA A 189 14.02 -17.26 -2.20
C ALA A 189 14.14 -16.87 -3.68
N LEU A 190 13.03 -16.46 -4.31
CA LEU A 190 13.02 -16.01 -5.71
C LEU A 190 13.86 -14.73 -5.92
N LEU A 191 13.70 -13.74 -5.05
CA LEU A 191 14.46 -12.50 -5.12
C LEU A 191 15.96 -12.74 -4.91
N ASN A 192 16.33 -13.65 -3.99
CA ASN A 192 17.71 -14.05 -3.75
C ASN A 192 18.31 -14.85 -4.93
N LYS A 193 17.53 -15.74 -5.56
CA LYS A 193 17.93 -16.46 -6.78
C LYS A 193 18.42 -15.49 -7.85
N TYR A 194 17.69 -14.38 -8.06
CA TYR A 194 18.05 -13.34 -9.02
C TYR A 194 18.98 -12.26 -8.46
N SER A 195 19.51 -12.44 -7.24
CA SER A 195 20.40 -11.48 -6.57
C SER A 195 19.84 -10.05 -6.51
N VAL A 196 18.51 -9.92 -6.37
CA VAL A 196 17.82 -8.63 -6.33
C VAL A 196 18.22 -7.87 -5.07
N LYS A 197 18.58 -6.59 -5.23
CA LYS A 197 18.91 -5.68 -4.12
C LYS A 197 18.02 -4.45 -4.07
N LYS A 198 17.77 -3.82 -5.21
CA LYS A 198 16.93 -2.62 -5.32
C LYS A 198 15.60 -2.99 -5.96
N ILE A 199 14.51 -2.59 -5.31
CA ILE A 199 13.14 -2.87 -5.75
C ILE A 199 12.38 -1.56 -5.91
N ILE A 200 11.86 -1.29 -7.09
CA ILE A 200 10.89 -0.22 -7.35
C ILE A 200 9.49 -0.81 -7.24
N THR A 201 8.58 -0.13 -6.55
CA THR A 201 7.16 -0.49 -6.56
C THR A 201 6.30 0.77 -6.45
N TYR A 202 5.13 0.76 -7.09
CA TYR A 202 4.18 1.88 -7.02
C TYR A 202 3.10 1.69 -5.95
N CYS A 203 3.11 0.54 -5.26
CA CYS A 203 2.14 0.22 -4.23
C CYS A 203 2.75 0.39 -2.84
N PRO A 204 2.24 1.31 -2.00
CA PRO A 204 2.73 1.48 -0.62
C PRO A 204 2.58 0.24 0.28
N HIS A 205 1.63 -0.64 -0.04
CA HIS A 205 1.45 -1.92 0.65
C HIS A 205 2.58 -2.88 0.30
N CYS A 206 2.88 -3.06 -0.99
CA CYS A 206 4.04 -3.83 -1.43
C CYS A 206 5.33 -3.24 -0.86
N TYR A 207 5.48 -1.91 -0.88
CA TYR A 207 6.63 -1.23 -0.28
C TYR A 207 6.79 -1.60 1.19
N THR A 208 5.72 -1.50 1.98
CA THR A 208 5.76 -1.80 3.42
C THR A 208 6.09 -3.27 3.67
N THR A 209 5.50 -4.18 2.91
CA THR A 209 5.72 -5.61 3.12
C THR A 209 7.12 -6.07 2.70
N LEU A 210 7.55 -5.70 1.50
CA LEU A 210 8.89 -6.04 1.01
C LEU A 210 10.00 -5.38 1.85
N LYS A 211 9.79 -4.14 2.33
CA LYS A 211 10.81 -3.40 3.07
C LYS A 211 10.86 -3.73 4.55
N ASN A 212 9.68 -3.79 5.20
CA ASN A 212 9.57 -3.81 6.65
C ASN A 212 9.18 -5.21 7.16
N ASP A 213 8.18 -5.84 6.54
CA ASP A 213 7.68 -7.13 7.00
C ASP A 213 8.67 -8.27 6.73
N TYR A 214 9.29 -8.28 5.54
CA TYR A 214 10.24 -9.34 5.13
C TYR A 214 11.53 -9.39 5.96
N ARG A 215 11.85 -8.31 6.70
CA ARG A 215 12.99 -8.29 7.64
C ARG A 215 12.85 -9.32 8.76
N GLN A 216 11.61 -9.63 9.16
CA GLN A 216 11.33 -10.65 10.17
C GLN A 216 11.73 -12.06 9.70
N PHE A 217 11.89 -12.25 8.39
CA PHE A 217 12.36 -13.48 7.76
C PHE A 217 13.81 -13.37 7.27
N GLY A 218 14.58 -12.40 7.78
CA GLY A 218 16.00 -12.23 7.48
C GLY A 218 16.31 -11.60 6.12
N ALA A 219 15.33 -11.05 5.42
CA ALA A 219 15.53 -10.40 4.13
C ALA A 219 15.50 -8.88 4.24
N GLU A 220 16.54 -8.24 3.69
CA GLU A 220 16.64 -6.78 3.60
C GLU A 220 16.81 -6.35 2.13
N PHE A 221 15.81 -5.61 1.62
CA PHE A 221 15.83 -5.05 0.28
C PHE A 221 15.82 -3.52 0.34
N ASP A 222 16.51 -2.87 -0.60
CA ASP A 222 16.38 -1.43 -0.85
C ASP A 222 15.13 -1.19 -1.67
N VAL A 223 13.99 -1.11 -0.98
CA VAL A 223 12.70 -0.84 -1.61
C VAL A 223 12.46 0.66 -1.72
N ILE A 224 12.17 1.11 -2.94
CA ILE A 224 11.95 2.49 -3.33
C ILE A 224 10.55 2.61 -3.90
N HIS A 225 9.76 3.54 -3.33
CA HIS A 225 8.45 3.84 -3.87
C HIS A 225 8.58 4.65 -5.15
N HIS A 226 7.70 4.44 -6.13
CA HIS A 226 7.78 5.13 -7.43
C HIS A 226 7.75 6.65 -7.29
N SER A 227 7.04 7.20 -6.30
CA SER A 227 7.07 8.65 -6.02
C SER A 227 8.50 9.15 -5.73
N THR A 228 9.22 8.45 -4.86
CA THR A 228 10.60 8.84 -4.50
C THR A 228 11.54 8.64 -5.67
N PHE A 229 11.35 7.54 -6.42
CA PHE A 229 12.17 7.24 -7.60
C PHE A 229 11.99 8.30 -8.69
N ILE A 230 10.75 8.58 -9.08
CA ILE A 230 10.39 9.56 -10.11
C ILE A 230 10.88 10.96 -9.71
N ASN A 231 10.66 11.38 -8.45
CA ASN A 231 11.14 12.68 -7.99
C ASN A 231 12.68 12.80 -8.11
N SER A 232 13.40 11.73 -7.78
CA SER A 232 14.86 11.65 -7.99
C SER A 232 15.23 11.78 -9.47
N LEU A 233 14.51 11.10 -10.39
CA LEU A 233 14.77 11.19 -11.83
C LEU A 233 14.57 12.61 -12.37
N ILE A 234 13.51 13.30 -11.93
CA ILE A 234 13.24 14.70 -12.31
C ILE A 234 14.35 15.61 -11.76
N LYS A 235 14.70 15.49 -10.48
CA LYS A 235 15.75 16.33 -9.84
C LYS A 235 17.12 16.15 -10.47
N LYS A 236 17.46 14.93 -10.90
CA LYS A 236 18.71 14.62 -11.61
C LYS A 236 18.70 15.07 -13.08
N GLY A 237 17.53 15.44 -13.62
CA GLY A 237 17.36 15.76 -15.04
C GLY A 237 17.39 14.55 -15.96
N SER A 238 17.32 13.32 -15.41
CA SER A 238 17.25 12.07 -16.19
C SER A 238 15.95 11.97 -16.98
N ILE A 239 14.88 12.61 -16.50
CA ILE A 239 13.66 12.87 -17.26
C ILE A 239 13.31 14.34 -17.15
N LYS A 240 12.67 14.89 -18.18
CA LYS A 240 12.16 16.25 -18.20
C LYS A 240 10.66 16.21 -18.37
N VAL A 241 9.95 16.99 -17.56
CA VAL A 241 8.50 17.11 -17.62
C VAL A 241 8.08 18.51 -18.09
N SER A 242 6.94 18.56 -18.76
CA SER A 242 6.22 19.78 -19.14
C SER A 242 5.07 20.04 -18.16
N ALA A 243 4.52 21.25 -18.20
CA ALA A 243 3.31 21.58 -17.47
C ALA A 243 2.09 20.98 -18.21
N SER A 244 1.69 19.75 -17.85
CA SER A 244 0.54 19.07 -18.45
C SER A 244 -0.71 19.13 -17.57
N LEU A 245 -0.54 19.34 -16.26
CA LEU A 245 -1.66 19.49 -15.34
C LEU A 245 -2.25 20.89 -15.46
N SER A 246 -3.55 20.93 -15.72
CA SER A 246 -4.36 22.15 -15.70
C SER A 246 -5.42 22.08 -14.60
N GLY A 247 -5.81 23.25 -14.10
CA GLY A 247 -6.79 23.36 -13.01
C GLY A 247 -6.25 22.95 -11.64
N THR A 248 -7.16 22.84 -10.67
CA THR A 248 -6.81 22.52 -9.29
C THR A 248 -6.50 21.03 -9.15
N THR A 249 -5.31 20.71 -8.64
CA THR A 249 -4.95 19.33 -8.27
C THR A 249 -4.86 19.22 -6.76
N VAL A 250 -5.56 18.24 -6.19
CA VAL A 250 -5.39 17.83 -4.78
C VAL A 250 -4.60 16.54 -4.71
N PHE A 251 -3.86 16.32 -3.64
CA PHE A 251 -3.11 15.08 -3.42
C PHE A 251 -3.61 14.31 -2.20
N HIS A 252 -3.81 13.01 -2.32
CA HIS A 252 -4.12 12.14 -1.19
C HIS A 252 -2.88 11.43 -0.64
N ASP A 253 -2.56 11.73 0.62
CA ASP A 253 -1.54 10.98 1.36
C ASP A 253 -2.05 9.59 1.75
N SER A 254 -1.50 8.56 1.09
CA SER A 254 -1.70 7.16 1.45
C SER A 254 -1.18 6.88 2.86
N CYS A 255 -1.95 6.16 3.66
CA CYS A 255 -1.58 5.77 5.02
C CYS A 255 -0.24 5.04 5.05
N TYR A 256 -0.07 4.06 4.17
CA TYR A 256 1.11 3.20 4.11
C TYR A 256 2.33 3.95 3.56
N LEU A 257 2.16 4.95 2.69
CA LEU A 257 3.29 5.74 2.21
C LEU A 257 3.73 6.78 3.25
N GLY A 258 2.75 7.48 3.82
CA GLY A 258 2.93 8.52 4.82
C GLY A 258 3.21 7.96 6.22
N ARG A 259 2.17 7.56 6.96
CA ARG A 259 2.30 7.22 8.38
C ARG A 259 3.24 6.04 8.66
N TYR A 260 3.31 5.06 7.75
CA TYR A 260 4.17 3.89 7.95
C TYR A 260 5.61 4.09 7.47
N ASN A 261 5.85 4.97 6.48
CA ASN A 261 7.15 5.07 5.80
C ASN A 261 7.69 6.51 5.65
N ASN A 262 6.99 7.49 6.20
CA ASN A 262 7.34 8.90 6.29
C ASN A 262 7.63 9.58 4.94
N ILE A 263 6.96 9.15 3.86
CA ILE A 263 7.08 9.75 2.53
C ILE A 263 5.86 10.63 2.25
N TYR A 264 6.06 11.95 2.32
CA TYR A 264 5.02 12.96 2.08
C TYR A 264 5.39 13.95 0.98
N THR A 265 6.66 14.35 0.93
CA THR A 265 7.10 15.45 0.07
C THR A 265 7.29 15.03 -1.39
N ASP A 266 7.83 13.82 -1.64
CA ASP A 266 8.16 13.39 -3.00
C ASP A 266 6.96 13.39 -3.98
N PRO A 267 5.77 12.88 -3.61
CA PRO A 267 4.60 12.97 -4.48
C PRO A 267 4.18 14.41 -4.80
N ARG A 268 4.29 15.32 -3.82
CA ARG A 268 3.92 16.74 -4.00
C ARG A 268 4.85 17.46 -4.96
N GLU A 269 6.16 17.21 -4.84
CA GLU A 269 7.15 17.81 -5.74
C GLU A 269 6.99 17.31 -7.18
N ILE A 270 6.55 16.06 -7.38
CA ILE A 270 6.16 15.56 -8.70
C ILE A 270 4.98 16.34 -9.26
N VAL A 271 3.89 16.45 -8.49
CA VAL A 271 2.70 17.20 -8.92
C VAL A 271 3.08 18.65 -9.25
N ARG A 272 3.91 19.29 -8.42
CA ARG A 272 4.42 20.64 -8.65
C ARG A 272 5.19 20.77 -9.96
N ALA A 273 6.07 19.80 -10.26
CA ALA A 273 6.84 19.81 -11.50
C ALA A 273 5.92 19.69 -12.73
N CYS A 274 4.92 18.81 -12.68
CA CYS A 274 3.95 18.60 -13.76
C CYS A 274 2.88 19.70 -13.86
N ALA A 275 2.74 20.56 -12.85
CA ALA A 275 1.84 21.71 -12.81
C ALA A 275 2.56 23.05 -13.04
N GLY A 276 3.77 23.03 -13.62
CA GLY A 276 4.50 24.26 -13.95
C GLY A 276 4.96 25.07 -12.74
N GLY A 277 5.17 24.42 -11.59
CA GLY A 277 5.64 25.05 -10.35
C GLY A 277 4.54 25.27 -9.30
N VAL A 278 3.28 24.99 -9.62
CA VAL A 278 2.15 25.16 -8.69
C VAL A 278 2.03 23.94 -7.76
N GLN A 279 2.01 24.16 -6.44
CA GLN A 279 1.83 23.09 -5.46
C GLN A 279 0.40 22.51 -5.51
N PRO A 280 0.19 21.22 -5.18
CA PRO A 280 -1.16 20.70 -5.01
C PRO A 280 -1.89 21.46 -3.90
N THR A 281 -3.19 21.65 -4.08
CA THR A 281 -4.06 22.15 -3.02
C THR A 281 -4.24 21.05 -1.97
N GLU A 282 -3.98 21.38 -0.71
CA GLU A 282 -4.15 20.43 0.38
C GLU A 282 -5.62 20.29 0.76
N MET A 283 -6.05 19.06 1.05
CA MET A 283 -7.33 18.80 1.71
C MET A 283 -7.25 19.22 3.19
N GLU A 284 -8.42 19.41 3.83
CA GLU A 284 -8.52 19.77 5.25
C GLU A 284 -7.65 18.87 6.13
N ARG A 285 -7.76 17.55 5.95
CA ARG A 285 -6.89 16.55 6.57
C ARG A 285 -5.88 16.03 5.54
N HIS A 286 -4.61 16.33 5.73
CA HIS A 286 -3.50 15.97 4.84
C HIS A 286 -2.24 15.61 5.63
N GLY A 287 -1.19 15.15 4.95
CA GLY A 287 0.07 14.75 5.55
C GLY A 287 -0.13 13.62 6.57
N ALA A 288 0.48 13.75 7.75
CA ALA A 288 0.32 12.80 8.85
C ALA A 288 -1.15 12.66 9.33
N GLU A 289 -1.95 13.70 9.12
CA GLU A 289 -3.34 13.81 9.52
C GLU A 289 -4.33 13.30 8.46
N SER A 290 -3.85 12.87 7.30
CA SER A 290 -4.68 12.40 6.19
C SER A 290 -5.69 11.33 6.61
N PHE A 291 -6.94 11.53 6.19
CA PHE A 291 -8.02 10.58 6.45
C PHE A 291 -7.92 9.39 5.50
N CYS A 292 -8.21 8.19 5.99
CA CYS A 292 -8.03 6.93 5.25
C CYS A 292 -8.92 6.87 4.00
N CYS A 293 -8.47 6.17 2.96
CA CYS A 293 -9.31 5.86 1.80
C CYS A 293 -10.30 4.72 2.05
N GLY A 294 -10.13 3.92 3.12
CA GLY A 294 -11.00 2.80 3.49
C GLY A 294 -10.42 1.42 3.19
N ALA A 295 -9.66 1.25 2.12
CA ALA A 295 -9.26 -0.08 1.60
C ALA A 295 -8.15 -0.84 2.37
N GLY A 296 -7.40 -0.16 3.26
CA GLY A 296 -6.29 -0.79 4.00
C GLY A 296 -6.75 -1.90 4.96
N GLY A 297 -5.82 -2.71 5.47
CA GLY A 297 -6.15 -3.71 6.49
C GLY A 297 -7.01 -4.87 5.98
N GLY A 298 -6.99 -5.12 4.67
CA GLY A 298 -7.82 -6.12 4.01
C GLY A 298 -9.26 -5.68 3.74
N ARG A 299 -9.62 -4.43 4.05
CA ARG A 299 -10.95 -3.86 3.80
C ARG A 299 -11.27 -3.72 2.30
N MET A 300 -10.26 -3.75 1.43
CA MET A 300 -10.45 -3.88 -0.02
C MET A 300 -11.27 -5.14 -0.41
N TRP A 301 -11.28 -6.15 0.45
CA TRP A 301 -11.89 -7.46 0.20
C TRP A 301 -13.15 -7.71 1.03
N MET A 302 -13.65 -6.68 1.72
CA MET A 302 -14.82 -6.77 2.61
C MET A 302 -15.70 -5.54 2.44
N GLU A 303 -17.01 -5.72 2.52
CA GLU A 303 -17.95 -4.61 2.45
C GLU A 303 -17.93 -3.76 3.72
N GLU A 304 -18.17 -2.45 3.57
CA GLU A 304 -18.39 -1.54 4.68
C GLU A 304 -19.88 -1.47 5.02
N LEU A 305 -20.29 -2.24 6.04
CA LEU A 305 -21.70 -2.38 6.45
C LEU A 305 -22.09 -1.46 7.61
N VAL A 306 -21.12 -0.82 8.26
CA VAL A 306 -21.34 -0.04 9.48
C VAL A 306 -21.00 1.42 9.23
N GLY A 307 -21.89 2.32 9.64
CA GLY A 307 -21.69 3.75 9.55
C GLY A 307 -21.67 4.24 8.10
N LYS A 308 -20.80 5.21 7.82
CA LYS A 308 -20.63 5.76 6.47
C LYS A 308 -19.42 5.14 5.80
N ARG A 309 -19.52 4.90 4.49
CA ARG A 309 -18.41 4.45 3.66
C ARG A 309 -17.24 5.44 3.74
N ILE A 310 -16.07 4.96 4.17
CA ILE A 310 -14.88 5.75 4.44
C ILE A 310 -14.40 6.44 3.15
N TYR A 311 -14.37 5.70 2.04
CA TYR A 311 -13.94 6.25 0.74
C TYR A 311 -14.84 7.40 0.28
N LEU A 312 -16.15 7.33 0.57
CA LEU A 312 -17.11 8.35 0.17
C LEU A 312 -16.91 9.64 0.98
N GLU A 313 -16.76 9.52 2.30
CA GLU A 313 -16.45 10.67 3.16
C GLU A 313 -15.10 11.31 2.77
N ARG A 314 -14.09 10.50 2.46
CA ARG A 314 -12.81 11.02 1.99
C ARG A 314 -12.92 11.71 0.63
N THR A 315 -13.74 11.17 -0.28
CA THR A 315 -13.94 11.76 -1.60
C THR A 315 -14.68 13.08 -1.51
N LYS A 316 -15.74 13.16 -0.69
CA LYS A 316 -16.43 14.44 -0.41
C LYS A 316 -15.49 15.50 0.12
N GLU A 317 -14.58 15.14 1.02
CA GLU A 317 -13.54 16.05 1.52
C GLU A 317 -12.64 16.56 0.38
N ALA A 318 -12.21 15.68 -0.53
CA ALA A 318 -11.43 16.08 -1.71
C ALA A 318 -12.21 17.02 -2.64
N LEU A 319 -13.49 16.74 -2.87
CA LEU A 319 -14.34 17.52 -3.78
C LEU A 319 -14.65 18.95 -3.28
N ARG A 320 -14.53 19.22 -1.97
CA ARG A 320 -14.68 20.59 -1.41
C ARG A 320 -13.65 21.58 -1.97
N ALA A 321 -12.49 21.09 -2.41
CA ALA A 321 -11.47 21.93 -3.04
C ALA A 321 -11.77 22.22 -4.53
N HIS A 322 -12.89 21.72 -5.05
CA HIS A 322 -13.26 21.78 -6.47
C HIS A 322 -12.12 21.36 -7.43
N PRO A 323 -11.49 20.19 -7.19
CA PRO A 323 -10.34 19.76 -7.99
C PRO A 323 -10.77 19.39 -9.41
N SER A 324 -9.90 19.68 -10.39
CA SER A 324 -9.94 19.02 -11.70
C SER A 324 -9.28 17.63 -11.63
N THR A 325 -8.29 17.46 -10.75
CA THR A 325 -7.57 16.20 -10.56
C THR A 325 -7.40 15.85 -9.08
N ILE A 326 -7.70 14.60 -8.72
CA ILE A 326 -7.30 13.97 -7.46
C ILE A 326 -6.10 13.08 -7.76
N ALA A 327 -4.92 13.51 -7.32
CA ALA A 327 -3.68 12.76 -7.46
C ALA A 327 -3.49 11.76 -6.31
N VAL A 328 -3.11 10.55 -6.65
CA VAL A 328 -2.83 9.46 -5.70
C VAL A 328 -1.46 8.82 -6.01
N ALA A 329 -0.96 8.01 -5.07
CA ALA A 329 0.28 7.26 -5.24
C ALA A 329 0.12 5.84 -4.66
N CYS A 330 -1.06 5.25 -4.81
CA CYS A 330 -1.41 3.96 -4.25
C CYS A 330 -2.59 3.36 -5.03
N PRO A 331 -2.51 2.10 -5.49
CA PRO A 331 -3.58 1.48 -6.27
C PRO A 331 -4.89 1.36 -5.49
N TYR A 332 -4.85 1.04 -4.19
CA TYR A 332 -6.05 0.98 -3.36
C TYR A 332 -6.71 2.35 -3.21
N CYS A 333 -5.92 3.40 -2.96
CA CYS A 333 -6.46 4.75 -2.92
C CYS A 333 -7.08 5.14 -4.26
N MET A 334 -6.45 4.77 -5.38
CA MET A 334 -6.98 5.04 -6.72
C MET A 334 -8.38 4.45 -6.89
N THR A 335 -8.56 3.15 -6.64
CA THR A 335 -9.88 2.50 -6.74
C THR A 335 -10.91 3.18 -5.85
N MET A 336 -10.56 3.43 -4.58
CA MET A 336 -11.47 4.07 -3.61
C MET A 336 -11.92 5.48 -4.03
N PHE A 337 -11.01 6.29 -4.61
CA PHE A 337 -11.38 7.61 -5.11
C PHE A 337 -12.16 7.55 -6.42
N GLU A 338 -11.87 6.58 -7.31
CA GLU A 338 -12.65 6.41 -8.53
C GLU A 338 -14.10 6.05 -8.25
N ASP A 339 -14.31 5.09 -7.34
CA ASP A 339 -15.64 4.71 -6.87
C ASP A 339 -16.33 5.89 -6.18
N GLY A 340 -15.64 6.61 -5.30
CA GLY A 340 -16.18 7.79 -4.64
C GLY A 340 -16.58 8.91 -5.61
N VAL A 341 -15.75 9.20 -6.62
CA VAL A 341 -16.03 10.24 -7.63
C VAL A 341 -17.23 9.85 -8.49
N LYS A 342 -17.38 8.55 -8.80
CA LYS A 342 -18.54 8.01 -9.51
C LYS A 342 -19.83 8.14 -8.67
N ASP A 343 -19.77 7.76 -7.40
CA ASP A 343 -20.91 7.84 -6.48
C ASP A 343 -21.38 9.28 -6.26
N GLU A 344 -20.44 10.23 -6.18
CA GLU A 344 -20.72 11.67 -6.11
C GLU A 344 -21.07 12.30 -7.47
N LYS A 345 -21.17 11.50 -8.54
CA LYS A 345 -21.50 11.93 -9.91
C LYS A 345 -20.56 13.02 -10.46
N ALA A 346 -19.30 12.99 -10.04
CA ALA A 346 -18.30 13.99 -10.37
C ALA A 346 -17.32 13.55 -11.50
N SER A 347 -17.49 12.34 -12.07
CA SER A 347 -16.57 11.77 -13.07
C SER A 347 -16.42 12.59 -14.36
N ALA A 348 -17.38 13.46 -14.67
CA ALA A 348 -17.35 14.35 -15.82
C ALA A 348 -16.34 15.49 -15.64
N SER A 349 -16.15 15.98 -14.41
CA SER A 349 -15.33 17.15 -14.09
C SER A 349 -14.05 16.83 -13.33
N VAL A 350 -13.97 15.67 -12.65
CA VAL A 350 -12.85 15.29 -11.80
C VAL A 350 -12.20 14.00 -12.31
N LYS A 351 -10.87 14.01 -12.46
CA LYS A 351 -10.08 12.83 -12.80
C LYS A 351 -9.28 12.33 -11.61
N VAL A 352 -9.27 11.02 -11.40
CA VAL A 352 -8.39 10.36 -10.42
C VAL A 352 -7.19 9.81 -11.18
N LYS A 353 -5.98 10.25 -10.81
CA LYS A 353 -4.74 9.85 -11.50
C LYS A 353 -3.67 9.45 -10.50
N ASP A 354 -2.94 8.38 -10.80
CA ASP A 354 -1.69 8.12 -10.13
C ASP A 354 -0.61 9.12 -10.62
N ILE A 355 0.31 9.50 -9.73
CA ILE A 355 1.44 10.37 -10.07
C ILE A 355 2.30 9.85 -11.24
N ALA A 356 2.37 8.53 -11.48
CA ALA A 356 3.07 7.96 -12.64
C ALA A 356 2.38 8.34 -13.95
N GLU A 357 1.04 8.34 -13.99
CA GLU A 357 0.27 8.70 -15.18
C GLU A 357 0.46 10.18 -15.49
N ILE A 358 0.36 11.01 -14.46
CA ILE A 358 0.63 12.46 -14.54
C ILE A 358 2.01 12.72 -15.14
N VAL A 359 3.04 12.03 -14.65
CA VAL A 359 4.40 12.21 -15.16
C VAL A 359 4.52 11.70 -16.59
N ALA A 360 3.98 10.52 -16.91
CA ALA A 360 4.05 9.93 -18.23
C ALA A 360 3.38 10.82 -19.30
N GLU A 361 2.25 11.46 -18.97
CA GLU A 361 1.59 12.46 -19.82
C GLU A 361 2.39 13.77 -19.96
N SER A 362 3.28 14.04 -19.00
CA SER A 362 4.11 15.25 -18.97
C SER A 362 5.48 15.09 -19.62
N LEU A 363 5.91 13.87 -19.94
CA LEU A 363 7.25 13.60 -20.49
C LEU A 363 7.49 14.39 -21.79
N LYS A 364 8.68 14.97 -21.91
CA LYS A 364 9.13 15.72 -23.10
C LYS A 364 9.91 14.87 -24.09
#